data_AF-A0A351CD74-F1
#
_entry.id   AF-A0A351CD74-F1
#
_cell.length_a   1.000
_cell.length_b   1.000
_cell.length_c   1.000
_cell.angle_alpha   90.00
_cell.angle_beta   90.00
_cell.angle_gamma   90.00
#
_symmetry.space_group_name_H-M   'P 1'
#
loop_
_entity.id
_entity.type
_entity.pdbx_description
1 polymer ?
#
loop_
_entity_poly.entity_id
_entity_poly.type
_entity_poly.pdbx_seq_one_letter_code
_entity_poly.pdbx_strand_id
1 'polypeptide(L)'
;MCGKCENVCPMQIDIADLIRKIRSKREREKVPGILHRGLVAALETGNNLRLPKEDFIFIIKDVAEEVAEETGFEGFEAPIDKKGANLLTTIHNKLVNTHTEDLKHWWKIFYAAKEDWTVTSENWEGTNWGYFTGDDNAMKVMVGRIVDQMERLEIKNLLCPE
;
A
#
# COMPACT_ATOMS: atom_id res chain seq x y z
N MET A 1 -3.48 12.26 -4.02
CA MET A 1 -4.48 13.34 -4.23
C MET A 1 -4.86 13.31 -5.70
N CYS A 2 -6.14 13.39 -6.07
CA CYS A 2 -6.59 12.97 -7.40
C CYS A 2 -6.21 13.87 -8.59
N GLY A 3 -5.65 15.07 -8.37
CA GLY A 3 -5.19 15.98 -9.45
C GLY A 3 -6.26 16.52 -10.39
N LYS A 4 -7.54 16.10 -10.26
CA LYS A 4 -8.60 16.48 -11.21
C LYS A 4 -8.81 17.99 -11.33
N CYS A 5 -8.55 18.75 -10.28
CA CYS A 5 -8.62 20.21 -10.28
C CYS A 5 -7.52 20.87 -11.14
N GLU A 6 -6.33 20.28 -11.20
CA GLU A 6 -5.20 20.79 -11.99
C GLU A 6 -5.48 20.63 -13.49
N ASN A 7 -6.01 19.47 -13.89
CA ASN A 7 -6.36 19.17 -15.28
C ASN A 7 -7.36 20.16 -15.90
N VAL A 8 -8.20 20.78 -15.08
CA VAL A 8 -9.22 21.75 -15.54
C VAL A 8 -8.82 23.19 -15.27
N CYS A 9 -7.65 23.44 -14.67
CA CYS A 9 -7.23 24.78 -14.28
C CYS A 9 -6.74 25.57 -15.51
N PRO A 10 -7.46 26.62 -15.96
CA PRO A 10 -7.02 27.41 -17.12
C PRO A 10 -5.76 28.24 -16.82
N MET A 11 -5.46 28.45 -15.53
CA MET A 11 -4.30 29.19 -15.06
C MET A 11 -3.07 28.30 -14.84
N GLN A 12 -3.16 26.99 -15.12
CA GLN A 12 -2.07 26.02 -14.95
C GLN A 12 -1.47 26.04 -13.54
N ILE A 13 -2.35 26.09 -12.53
CA ILE A 13 -1.94 26.06 -11.13
C ILE A 13 -1.85 24.60 -10.68
N ASP A 14 -0.75 24.24 -10.03
CA ASP A 14 -0.56 22.95 -9.34
C ASP A 14 -1.36 22.93 -8.02
N ILE A 15 -2.69 22.93 -8.13
CA ILE A 15 -3.63 23.06 -7.02
C ILE A 15 -3.45 21.93 -6.00
N ALA A 16 -3.22 20.70 -6.44
CA ALA A 16 -3.04 19.58 -5.52
C ALA A 16 -1.80 19.81 -4.66
N ASP A 17 -0.65 20.11 -5.28
CA ASP A 17 0.59 20.38 -4.56
C ASP A 17 0.51 21.61 -3.66
N LEU A 18 -0.17 22.68 -4.11
CA LEU A 18 -0.47 23.84 -3.27
C LEU A 18 -1.25 23.43 -2.01
N ILE A 19 -2.30 22.63 -2.16
CA ILE A 19 -3.10 22.13 -1.03
C ILE A 19 -2.26 21.24 -0.11
N ARG A 20 -1.39 20.38 -0.64
CA ARG A 20 -0.47 19.57 0.19
C ARG A 20 0.49 20.46 0.97
N LYS A 21 1.01 21.52 0.33
CA LYS A 21 1.90 22.48 0.99
C LYS A 21 1.18 23.20 2.12
N ILE A 22 -0.09 23.56 1.93
CA ILE A 22 -0.91 24.13 3.01
C ILE A 22 -1.07 23.11 4.16
N ARG A 23 -1.34 21.84 3.85
CA ARG A 23 -1.42 20.77 4.87
C ARG A 23 -0.10 20.58 5.63
N SER A 24 1.04 20.74 4.96
CA SER A 24 2.37 20.65 5.57
C SER A 24 2.63 21.75 6.62
N LYS A 25 1.91 22.88 6.55
CA LYS A 25 2.03 23.99 7.51
C LYS A 25 1.19 23.81 8.77
N ARG A 26 0.30 22.81 8.80
CA ARG A 26 -0.52 22.51 9.98
C ARG A 26 0.36 21.97 11.11
N GLU A 27 0.18 22.46 12.32
CA GLU A 27 0.76 21.81 13.51
C GLU A 27 0.29 20.35 13.59
N ARG A 28 1.18 19.43 13.96
CA ARG A 28 0.93 17.98 13.85
C ARG A 28 -0.23 17.55 14.75
N GLU A 29 -0.32 18.13 15.93
CA GLU A 29 -1.37 17.93 16.94
C GLU A 29 -2.74 18.45 16.47
N LYS A 30 -2.74 19.39 15.50
CA LYS A 30 -3.97 19.93 14.91
C LYS A 30 -4.45 19.13 13.72
N VAL A 31 -3.69 18.15 13.19
CA VAL A 31 -4.11 17.29 12.07
C VAL A 31 -5.37 16.50 12.48
N PRO A 32 -6.39 16.33 11.61
CA PRO A 32 -7.63 15.65 11.98
C PRO A 32 -7.37 14.26 12.57
N GLY A 33 -8.05 13.96 13.69
CA GLY A 33 -7.65 12.88 14.58
C GLY A 33 -7.50 11.50 13.92
N ILE A 34 -8.37 11.14 12.97
CA ILE A 34 -8.25 9.83 12.30
C ILE A 34 -7.02 9.74 11.39
N LEU A 35 -6.68 10.82 10.68
CA LEU A 35 -5.50 10.89 9.83
C LEU A 35 -4.23 10.87 10.67
N HIS A 36 -4.21 11.62 11.77
CA HIS A 36 -3.06 11.67 12.66
C HIS A 36 -2.82 10.33 13.35
N ARG A 37 -3.87 9.71 13.92
CA ARG A 37 -3.76 8.39 14.56
C ARG A 37 -3.36 7.29 13.58
N GLY A 38 -3.93 7.29 12.38
CA GLY A 38 -3.58 6.33 11.33
C GLY A 38 -2.10 6.45 10.94
N LEU A 39 -1.61 7.68 10.78
CA LEU A 39 -0.19 7.91 10.49
C LEU A 39 0.72 7.46 11.65
N VAL A 40 0.39 7.81 12.90
CA VAL A 40 1.17 7.38 14.07
C VAL A 40 1.23 5.86 14.15
N ALA A 41 0.10 5.17 13.95
CA ALA A 41 0.07 3.72 13.90
C ALA A 41 0.98 3.16 12.79
N ALA A 42 0.88 3.69 11.57
CA ALA A 42 1.72 3.28 10.45
C ALA A 42 3.22 3.47 10.73
N LEU A 43 3.60 4.57 11.37
CA LEU A 43 4.99 4.81 11.75
C LEU A 43 5.48 3.86 12.85
N GLU A 44 4.64 3.51 13.82
CA GLU A 44 5.02 2.64 14.93
C GLU A 44 5.03 1.15 14.55
N THR A 45 4.03 0.69 13.78
CA THR A 45 3.80 -0.75 13.54
C THR A 45 3.99 -1.17 12.09
N GLY A 46 4.26 -0.24 11.17
CA GLY A 46 4.42 -0.53 9.74
C GLY A 46 3.12 -0.56 8.95
N ASN A 47 1.96 -0.41 9.60
CA ASN A 47 0.65 -0.30 8.96
C ASN A 47 -0.31 0.50 9.83
N ASN A 48 -1.26 1.21 9.23
CA ASN A 48 -2.15 2.12 9.95
C ASN A 48 -3.21 1.42 10.83
N LEU A 49 -3.38 0.10 10.69
CA LEU A 49 -4.35 -0.70 11.45
C LEU A 49 -3.78 -1.29 12.73
N ARG A 50 -2.45 -1.24 12.91
CA ARG A 50 -1.72 -2.04 13.91
C ARG A 50 -2.01 -3.53 13.77
N LEU A 51 -2.26 -3.99 12.54
CA LEU A 51 -2.49 -5.39 12.24
C LEU A 51 -1.20 -6.18 12.51
N PRO A 52 -1.25 -7.20 13.39
CA PRO A 52 -0.12 -8.11 13.60
C PRO A 52 0.28 -8.82 12.32
N LYS A 53 1.56 -9.20 12.24
CA LYS A 53 2.14 -9.87 11.07
C LYS A 53 1.46 -11.21 10.80
N GLU A 54 1.20 -11.98 11.85
CA GLU A 54 0.61 -13.30 11.78
C GLU A 54 -0.83 -13.23 11.25
N ASP A 55 -1.61 -12.25 11.72
CA ASP A 55 -2.98 -12.01 11.25
C ASP A 55 -2.99 -11.56 9.79
N PHE A 56 -2.05 -10.70 9.39
CA PHE A 56 -1.89 -10.32 7.99
C PHE A 56 -1.58 -11.53 7.10
N ILE A 57 -0.60 -12.36 7.48
CA ILE A 57 -0.25 -13.57 6.73
C ILE A 57 -1.44 -14.52 6.64
N PHE A 58 -2.20 -14.67 7.73
CA PHE A 58 -3.41 -15.49 7.76
C PHE A 58 -4.43 -14.98 6.73
N ILE A 59 -4.75 -13.68 6.74
CA ILE A 59 -5.71 -13.09 5.78
C ILE A 59 -5.25 -13.29 4.33
N ILE A 60 -3.97 -13.09 4.03
CA ILE A 60 -3.46 -13.26 2.66
C ILE A 60 -3.58 -14.72 2.19
N LYS A 61 -3.31 -15.68 3.08
CA LYS A 61 -3.42 -17.10 2.76
C LYS A 61 -4.88 -17.54 2.61
N ASP A 62 -5.75 -17.11 3.51
CA ASP A 62 -7.18 -17.40 3.49
C ASP A 62 -7.81 -16.96 2.15
N VAL A 63 -7.56 -15.71 1.73
CA VAL A 63 -8.06 -15.20 0.45
C VAL A 63 -7.41 -15.92 -0.75
N ALA A 64 -6.15 -16.36 -0.63
CA ALA A 64 -5.48 -17.11 -1.69
C ALA A 64 -6.08 -18.52 -1.84
N GLU A 65 -6.44 -19.18 -0.73
CA GLU A 65 -7.14 -20.46 -0.74
C GLU A 65 -8.50 -20.33 -1.44
N GLU A 66 -9.26 -19.27 -1.16
CA GLU A 66 -10.51 -18.99 -1.88
C GLU A 66 -10.31 -18.81 -3.39
N VAL A 67 -9.23 -18.15 -3.82
CA VAL A 67 -8.90 -18.02 -5.25
C VAL A 67 -8.55 -19.37 -5.86
N ALA A 68 -7.84 -20.23 -5.12
CA ALA A 68 -7.43 -21.55 -5.60
C ALA A 68 -8.62 -22.52 -5.79
N GLU A 69 -9.74 -22.28 -5.12
CA GLU A 69 -10.99 -23.02 -5.30
C GLU A 69 -11.77 -22.61 -6.57
N GLU A 70 -11.43 -21.46 -7.16
CA GLU A 70 -12.07 -20.99 -8.39
C GLU A 70 -11.56 -21.75 -9.63
N THR A 71 -12.48 -22.06 -10.55
CA THR A 71 -12.14 -22.75 -11.81
C THR A 71 -11.14 -21.95 -12.64
N GLY A 72 -10.03 -22.58 -13.01
CA GLY A 72 -8.95 -21.96 -13.80
C GLY A 72 -7.87 -21.27 -12.98
N PHE A 73 -7.94 -21.35 -11.64
CA PHE A 73 -6.93 -20.84 -10.71
C PHE A 73 -6.39 -21.95 -9.79
N GLU A 74 -6.50 -23.21 -10.21
CA GLU A 74 -6.10 -24.34 -9.40
C GLU A 74 -4.61 -24.24 -8.99
N GLY A 75 -4.35 -24.44 -7.70
CA GLY A 75 -3.00 -24.30 -7.13
C GLY A 75 -2.49 -22.86 -7.04
N PHE A 76 -3.37 -21.86 -7.11
CA PHE A 76 -3.01 -20.48 -6.81
C PHE A 76 -2.48 -20.36 -5.36
N GLU A 77 -1.36 -19.65 -5.21
CA GLU A 77 -0.82 -19.26 -3.92
C GLU A 77 -0.42 -17.78 -3.99
N ALA A 78 -0.64 -17.02 -2.91
CA ALA A 78 -0.13 -15.66 -2.79
C ALA A 78 1.29 -15.66 -2.21
N PRO A 79 2.34 -15.32 -3.01
CA PRO A 79 3.72 -15.30 -2.54
C PRO A 79 3.98 -14.16 -1.55
N ILE A 80 4.48 -14.52 -0.37
CA ILE A 80 4.87 -13.58 0.70
C ILE A 80 6.39 -13.64 0.89
N ASP A 81 7.05 -12.48 0.87
CA ASP A 81 8.51 -12.32 1.02
C ASP A 81 9.35 -13.17 0.03
N LYS A 82 8.85 -13.38 -1.19
CA LYS A 82 9.59 -14.10 -2.22
C LYS A 82 10.77 -13.27 -2.70
N LYS A 83 11.98 -13.77 -2.44
CA LYS A 83 13.22 -13.16 -2.91
C LYS A 83 13.39 -13.34 -4.43
N GLY A 84 13.84 -12.29 -5.10
CA GLY A 84 14.14 -12.29 -6.54
C GLY A 84 12.90 -12.25 -7.45
N ALA A 85 11.72 -11.95 -6.90
CA ALA A 85 10.52 -11.73 -7.69
C ALA A 85 10.71 -10.53 -8.64
N ASN A 86 9.97 -10.52 -9.75
CA ASN A 86 10.01 -9.40 -10.70
C ASN A 86 9.30 -8.17 -10.12
N LEU A 87 8.21 -8.38 -9.36
CA LEU A 87 7.34 -7.33 -8.85
C LEU A 87 7.11 -7.43 -7.32
N LEU A 88 7.24 -6.32 -6.61
CA LEU A 88 6.72 -6.15 -5.26
C LEU A 88 5.41 -5.38 -5.36
N THR A 89 4.34 -5.87 -4.74
CA THR A 89 3.08 -5.12 -4.64
C THR A 89 2.78 -4.73 -3.20
N THR A 90 2.40 -3.47 -2.98
CA THR A 90 1.84 -3.01 -1.72
C THR A 90 0.36 -3.36 -1.61
N ILE A 91 -0.18 -3.27 -0.39
CA ILE A 91 -1.59 -3.54 -0.11
C ILE A 91 -2.23 -2.35 0.60
N HIS A 92 -3.38 -1.92 0.08
CA HIS A 92 -4.22 -0.94 0.75
C HIS A 92 -4.84 -1.56 2.00
N ASN A 93 -4.77 -0.87 3.14
CA ASN A 93 -5.25 -1.37 4.43
C ASN A 93 -6.69 -1.93 4.44
N LYS A 94 -7.60 -1.35 3.65
CA LYS A 94 -8.99 -1.78 3.53
C LYS A 94 -9.11 -3.23 3.04
N LEU A 95 -8.16 -3.65 2.21
CA LEU A 95 -8.10 -4.97 1.59
C LEU A 95 -7.70 -6.08 2.58
N VAL A 96 -7.23 -5.73 3.77
CA VAL A 96 -6.91 -6.70 4.84
C VAL A 96 -7.71 -6.42 6.11
N ASN A 97 -8.89 -5.81 5.94
CA ASN A 97 -9.76 -5.46 7.06
C ASN A 97 -11.23 -5.59 6.71
N THR A 98 -11.71 -4.85 5.70
CA THR A 98 -13.16 -4.77 5.41
C THR A 98 -13.54 -5.20 4.00
N HIS A 99 -12.58 -5.26 3.07
CA HIS A 99 -12.80 -5.57 1.65
C HIS A 99 -11.75 -6.58 1.15
N THR A 100 -11.60 -7.70 1.86
CA THR A 100 -10.60 -8.74 1.56
C THR A 100 -10.78 -9.36 0.18
N GLU A 101 -12.02 -9.50 -0.28
CA GLU A 101 -12.38 -9.94 -1.63
C GLU A 101 -11.70 -9.15 -2.75
N ASP A 102 -11.40 -7.87 -2.52
CA ASP A 102 -10.84 -7.01 -3.55
C ASP A 102 -9.36 -7.33 -3.85
N LEU A 103 -8.66 -8.08 -2.97
CA LEU A 103 -7.29 -8.58 -3.21
C LEU A 103 -7.22 -9.47 -4.46
N LYS A 104 -8.28 -10.24 -4.71
CA LYS A 104 -8.34 -11.26 -5.77
C LYS A 104 -8.13 -10.68 -7.16
N HIS A 105 -8.49 -9.42 -7.40
CA HIS A 105 -8.46 -8.81 -8.73
C HIS A 105 -7.04 -8.76 -9.33
N TRP A 106 -6.07 -8.23 -8.59
CA TRP A 106 -4.68 -8.17 -9.05
C TRP A 106 -4.05 -9.56 -9.12
N TRP A 107 -4.35 -10.40 -8.15
CA TRP A 107 -3.82 -11.75 -8.05
C TRP A 107 -4.21 -12.64 -9.24
N LYS A 108 -5.48 -12.57 -9.66
CA LYS A 108 -5.95 -13.27 -10.87
C LYS A 108 -5.27 -12.77 -12.14
N ILE A 109 -5.02 -11.46 -12.23
CA ILE A 109 -4.25 -10.88 -13.35
C ILE A 109 -2.82 -11.41 -13.35
N PHE A 110 -2.14 -11.42 -12.19
CA PHE A 110 -0.79 -11.93 -12.09
C PHE A 110 -0.69 -13.41 -12.43
N TYR A 111 -1.63 -14.22 -11.96
CA TYR A 111 -1.71 -15.65 -12.28
C TYR A 111 -1.89 -15.87 -13.79
N ALA A 112 -2.85 -15.18 -14.41
CA ALA A 112 -3.10 -15.28 -15.85
C ALA A 112 -1.91 -14.80 -16.69
N ALA A 113 -1.21 -13.75 -16.23
CA ALA A 113 0.00 -13.23 -16.85
C ALA A 113 1.26 -14.08 -16.59
N LYS A 114 1.19 -15.04 -15.65
CA LYS A 114 2.34 -15.77 -15.10
C LYS A 114 3.42 -14.83 -14.58
N GLU A 115 2.98 -13.71 -14.00
CA GLU A 115 3.86 -12.69 -13.43
C GLU A 115 4.55 -13.23 -12.18
N ASP A 116 5.81 -12.87 -11.98
CA ASP A 116 6.55 -13.22 -10.77
C ASP A 116 6.48 -12.07 -9.76
N TRP A 117 5.64 -12.23 -8.75
CA TRP A 117 5.32 -11.15 -7.81
C TRP A 117 5.45 -11.60 -6.36
N THR A 118 5.40 -10.64 -5.43
CA THR A 118 5.27 -10.90 -3.99
C THR A 118 4.67 -9.72 -3.24
N VAL A 119 4.14 -10.01 -2.05
CA VAL A 119 3.83 -9.02 -1.01
C VAL A 119 4.84 -9.17 0.13
N THR A 120 5.13 -8.10 0.87
CA THR A 120 5.94 -8.23 2.09
C THR A 120 5.08 -8.60 3.28
N SER A 121 5.61 -9.38 4.22
CA SER A 121 4.90 -9.65 5.48
C SER A 121 4.94 -8.48 6.47
N GLU A 122 5.82 -7.50 6.23
CA GLU A 122 6.04 -6.32 7.07
C GLU A 122 6.04 -5.06 6.22
N ASN A 123 5.59 -3.94 6.80
CA ASN A 123 5.54 -2.64 6.12
C ASN A 123 4.86 -2.70 4.73
N TRP A 124 3.81 -3.52 4.61
CA TRP A 124 3.13 -3.85 3.35
C TRP A 124 2.25 -2.73 2.79
N GLU A 125 1.95 -1.70 3.60
CA GLU A 125 0.98 -0.67 3.24
C GLU A 125 1.53 0.37 2.26
N GLY A 126 0.83 0.59 1.13
CA GLY A 126 1.20 1.59 0.11
C GLY A 126 0.49 2.95 0.24
N THR A 127 -0.55 3.07 1.06
CA THR A 127 -1.44 4.27 1.16
C THR A 127 -0.71 5.59 1.44
N ASN A 128 0.49 5.56 2.04
CA ASN A 128 1.32 6.73 2.31
C ASN A 128 0.59 7.87 3.07
N TRP A 129 0.25 7.62 4.33
CA TRP A 129 -0.45 8.58 5.20
C TRP A 129 0.32 9.90 5.43
N GLY A 130 1.65 9.86 5.31
CA GLY A 130 2.50 11.05 5.38
C GLY A 130 2.17 12.04 4.25
N TYR A 131 1.95 11.53 3.04
CA TYR A 131 1.55 12.35 1.90
C TYR A 131 0.23 13.09 2.15
N PHE A 132 -0.80 12.41 2.68
CA PHE A 132 -2.11 13.02 2.93
C PHE A 132 -2.12 14.11 4.01
N THR A 133 -1.23 13.99 4.99
CA THR A 133 -1.07 14.96 6.10
C THR A 133 -0.04 16.04 5.81
N GLY A 134 0.64 15.97 4.67
CA GLY A 134 1.72 16.88 4.29
C GLY A 134 2.97 16.72 5.15
N ASP A 135 3.22 15.53 5.70
CA ASP A 135 4.39 15.23 6.53
C ASP A 135 5.48 14.54 5.69
N ASP A 136 6.46 15.32 5.24
CA ASP A 136 7.53 14.83 4.36
C ASP A 136 8.48 13.86 5.09
N ASN A 137 8.67 14.04 6.40
CA ASN A 137 9.52 13.14 7.20
C ASN A 137 8.86 11.78 7.35
N ALA A 138 7.57 11.76 7.69
CA ALA A 138 6.80 10.54 7.77
C ALA A 138 6.73 9.82 6.41
N MET A 139 6.50 10.58 5.34
CA MET A 139 6.51 10.05 3.97
C MET A 139 7.85 9.38 3.64
N LYS A 140 8.97 10.02 3.98
CA LYS A 140 10.31 9.46 3.77
C LYS A 140 10.50 8.13 4.50
N VAL A 141 9.99 7.99 5.72
CA VAL A 141 10.04 6.74 6.48
C VAL A 141 9.18 5.66 5.81
N MET A 142 7.95 5.98 5.41
CA MET A 142 7.05 4.99 4.80
C MET A 142 7.58 4.50 3.44
N VAL A 143 7.99 5.42 2.57
CA VAL A 143 8.58 5.07 1.27
C VAL A 143 9.91 4.35 1.46
N GLY A 144 10.74 4.80 2.40
CA GLY A 144 12.01 4.16 2.75
C GLY A 144 11.82 2.68 3.10
N ARG A 145 10.79 2.35 3.90
CA ARG A 145 10.49 0.95 4.24
C ARG A 145 10.14 0.10 3.02
N ILE A 146 9.39 0.63 2.05
CA ILE A 146 9.09 -0.09 0.81
C ILE A 146 10.39 -0.33 0.02
N VAL A 147 11.24 0.69 -0.09
CA VAL A 147 12.55 0.59 -0.77
C VAL A 147 13.46 -0.42 -0.06
N ASP A 148 13.55 -0.37 1.27
CA ASP A 148 14.34 -1.33 2.07
C ASP A 148 13.87 -2.77 1.82
N GLN A 149 12.56 -2.99 1.67
CA GLN A 149 12.02 -4.31 1.34
C GLN A 149 12.37 -4.74 -0.09
N MET A 150 12.29 -3.82 -1.05
CA MET A 150 12.72 -4.09 -2.44
C MET A 150 14.20 -4.47 -2.48
N GLU A 151 15.06 -3.75 -1.76
CA GLU A 151 16.49 -4.06 -1.67
C GLU A 151 16.74 -5.41 -1.00
N ARG A 152 16.12 -5.66 0.16
CA ARG A 152 16.24 -6.93 0.92
C ARG A 152 15.81 -8.13 0.09
N LEU A 153 14.72 -8.01 -0.65
CA LEU A 153 14.16 -9.07 -1.48
C LEU A 153 14.75 -9.10 -2.89
N GLU A 154 15.67 -8.20 -3.24
CA GLU A 154 16.30 -8.10 -4.57
C GLU A 154 15.29 -7.87 -5.72
N ILE A 155 14.25 -7.09 -5.45
CA ILE A 155 13.16 -6.81 -6.39
C ILE A 155 13.34 -5.43 -7.01
N LYS A 156 13.19 -5.33 -8.34
CA LYS A 156 13.43 -4.09 -9.09
C LYS A 156 12.18 -3.27 -9.35
N ASN A 157 11.02 -3.90 -9.48
CA ASN A 157 9.78 -3.22 -9.85
C ASN A 157 8.81 -3.17 -8.67
N LEU A 158 8.17 -2.01 -8.51
CA LEU A 158 7.13 -1.77 -7.52
C LEU A 158 5.79 -1.56 -8.24
N LEU A 159 4.76 -2.28 -7.83
CA LEU A 159 3.38 -1.91 -8.06
C LEU A 159 2.79 -1.33 -6.77
N CYS A 160 2.38 -0.06 -6.84
CA CYS A 160 1.63 0.61 -5.79
C CYS A 160 0.21 0.86 -6.33
N PRO A 161 -0.75 -0.06 -6.08
CA PRO A 161 -2.08 0.01 -6.69
C PRO A 161 -3.03 1.03 -6.02
N GLU A 162 -2.61 1.70 -4.94
CA GLU A 162 -3.37 2.70 -4.18
C GLU A 162 -3.39 4.11 -4.79
#